data_AF-A0A8T6FZT6-F1
#
_entry.id   AF-A0A8T6FZT6-F1
#
_cell.length_a   1.000
_cell.length_b   1.000
_cell.length_c   1.000
_cell.angle_alpha   90.00
_cell.angle_beta   90.00
_cell.angle_gamma   90.00
#
_symmetry.space_group_name_H-M   'P 1'
#
loop_
_entity.id
_entity.type
_entity.pdbx_description
1 polymer ?
#
loop_
_entity_poly.entity_id
_entity_poly.type
_entity_poly.pdbx_seq_one_letter_code
_entity_poly.pdbx_strand_id
1 'polypeptide(L)'
;MGTKATFDSGWIGKDEPKFRYAGGDFTIPDNLPLGTNFPDAPATAALGGHGTAEWYMLEDFFTAIRTGGSVPIDVYEGIMYSLPGICATESAANGGRPVAIPQYQLQRKA
;
A
#
# COMPACT_ATOMS: atom_id res chain seq x y z
N MET A 1 11.92 23.99 23.56
CA MET A 1 11.26 22.70 23.26
C MET A 1 11.68 22.31 21.85
N GLY A 2 12.58 21.35 21.70
CA GLY A 2 13.09 20.89 20.41
C GLY A 2 12.82 19.40 20.26
N THR A 3 12.61 18.95 19.02
CA THR A 3 12.32 17.55 18.72
C THR A 3 13.48 16.67 19.21
N LYS A 4 13.15 15.64 20.00
CA LYS A 4 14.13 14.66 20.51
C LYS A 4 14.65 13.72 19.40
N ALA A 5 14.17 13.88 18.17
CA ALA A 5 14.61 13.15 16.99
C ALA A 5 14.25 13.89 15.69
N THR A 6 14.93 13.54 14.60
CA THR A 6 14.68 14.01 13.25
C THR A 6 14.72 12.82 12.29
N PHE A 7 13.75 12.76 11.39
CA PHE A 7 13.69 11.83 10.26
C PHE A 7 13.95 12.59 8.97
N ASP A 8 14.86 12.09 8.16
CA ASP A 8 15.28 12.69 6.90
C ASP A 8 15.22 11.61 5.80
N SER A 9 14.38 11.86 4.81
CA SER A 9 14.26 11.05 3.60
C SER A 9 14.28 11.98 2.40
N GLY A 10 14.95 11.59 1.33
CA GLY A 10 14.93 12.23 0.03
C GLY A 10 13.60 12.04 -0.69
N TRP A 11 13.61 12.24 -2.01
CA TRP A 11 12.41 12.19 -2.84
C TRP A 11 11.75 10.80 -2.79
N ILE A 12 10.56 10.74 -2.19
CA ILE A 12 9.63 9.60 -2.25
C ILE A 12 10.24 8.29 -1.72
N GLY A 13 11.06 8.36 -0.66
CA GLY A 13 11.56 7.15 0.03
C GLY A 13 12.37 6.20 -0.87
N LYS A 14 12.99 6.72 -1.93
CA LYS A 14 13.90 5.97 -2.81
C LYS A 14 15.35 5.95 -2.31
N ASP A 15 15.64 6.74 -1.29
CA ASP A 15 16.89 6.72 -0.55
C ASP A 15 16.71 6.00 0.79
N GLU A 16 17.83 5.64 1.43
CA GLU A 16 17.81 5.07 2.77
C GLU A 16 17.38 6.15 3.78
N PRO A 17 16.23 6.00 4.46
CA PRO A 17 15.76 6.99 5.41
C PRO A 17 16.70 7.05 6.62
N LYS A 18 17.08 8.28 6.97
CA LYS A 18 18.07 8.58 8.01
C LYS A 18 17.35 9.05 9.26
N PHE A 19 17.52 8.29 10.34
CA PHE A 19 16.98 8.66 11.65
C PHE A 19 18.09 9.18 12.56
N ARG A 20 17.81 10.25 13.31
CA ARG A 20 18.71 10.85 14.30
C ARG A 20 17.93 11.14 15.57
N TYR A 21 18.45 10.82 16.76
CA TYR A 21 17.76 11.06 18.03
C TYR A 21 18.69 11.58 19.14
N ALA A 22 18.09 12.22 20.15
CA ALA A 22 18.80 12.74 21.32
C ALA A 22 19.38 11.59 22.13
N GLY A 23 20.70 11.38 22.01
CA GLY A 23 21.44 10.26 22.61
C GLY A 23 22.15 9.37 21.58
N GLY A 24 21.83 9.51 20.28
CA GLY A 24 22.57 8.91 19.17
C GLY A 24 23.65 9.85 18.60
N ASP A 25 24.55 9.31 17.79
CA ASP A 25 25.53 10.11 17.06
C ASP A 25 24.85 10.81 15.88
N PHE A 26 24.73 12.13 15.91
CA PHE A 26 24.12 12.90 14.82
C PHE A 26 24.93 12.88 13.50
N THR A 27 26.17 12.39 13.53
CA THR A 27 27.04 12.24 12.36
C THR A 27 26.87 10.91 11.64
N ILE A 28 26.34 9.88 12.32
CA ILE A 28 26.08 8.54 11.75
C ILE A 28 24.59 8.27 11.84
N PRO A 29 23.82 8.35 10.75
CA PRO A 29 22.40 8.04 10.79
C PRO A 29 22.18 6.56 11.07
N ASP A 30 21.16 6.25 11.87
CA ASP A 30 20.64 4.88 11.93
C ASP A 30 19.80 4.62 10.69
N ASN A 31 20.19 3.60 9.94
CA ASN A 31 19.40 3.10 8.83
C ASN A 31 18.26 2.25 9.37
N LEU A 32 17.03 2.74 9.19
CA LEU A 32 15.86 1.92 9.44
C LEU A 32 15.60 1.05 8.20
N PRO A 33 15.14 -0.20 8.34
CA PRO A 33 14.76 -1.06 7.22
C PRO A 33 13.41 -0.61 6.63
N LEU A 34 13.29 0.68 6.36
CA LEU A 34 12.13 1.33 5.79
C LEU A 34 12.48 1.65 4.33
N GLY A 35 11.67 1.16 3.41
CA GLY A 35 11.84 1.37 1.99
C GLY A 35 10.64 0.84 1.22
N THR A 36 10.66 1.01 -0.09
CA THR A 36 9.61 0.47 -0.97
C THR A 36 9.71 -1.05 -1.15
N ASN A 37 10.86 -1.64 -0.80
CA ASN A 37 11.12 -3.07 -0.90
C ASN A 37 10.99 -3.73 0.46
N PHE A 38 10.29 -4.86 0.50
CA PHE A 38 10.31 -5.75 1.64
C PHE A 38 11.70 -6.39 1.76
N PRO A 39 12.40 -6.26 2.90
CA PRO A 39 13.81 -6.65 3.03
C PRO A 39 14.07 -8.12 2.67
N ASP A 40 13.14 -9.02 3.01
CA ASP A 40 13.28 -10.46 2.80
C ASP A 40 12.56 -10.94 1.53
N ALA A 41 12.28 -10.04 0.59
CA ALA A 41 11.65 -10.41 -0.67
C ALA A 41 12.60 -11.23 -1.56
N PRO A 42 12.06 -12.18 -2.35
CA PRO A 42 12.88 -12.90 -3.32
C PRO A 42 13.48 -11.94 -4.35
N ALA A 43 14.65 -12.28 -4.92
CA ALA A 43 15.34 -11.42 -5.88
C ALA A 43 14.46 -11.03 -7.09
N THR A 44 13.55 -11.92 -7.50
CA THR A 44 12.58 -11.65 -8.57
C THR A 44 11.58 -10.55 -8.22
N ALA A 45 11.34 -10.27 -6.94
CA ALA A 45 10.46 -9.19 -6.50
C ALA A 45 11.03 -7.80 -6.77
N ALA A 46 12.35 -7.68 -6.94
CA ALA A 46 13.01 -6.42 -7.29
C ALA A 46 12.91 -6.08 -8.80
N LEU A 47 12.31 -6.96 -9.62
CA LEU A 47 12.12 -6.72 -11.06
C LEU A 47 10.97 -5.74 -11.36
N GLY A 48 10.15 -5.41 -10.37
CA GLY A 48 9.06 -4.45 -10.48
C GLY A 48 9.51 -3.00 -10.57
N GLY A 49 8.55 -2.08 -10.74
CA GLY A 49 8.80 -0.64 -10.85
C GLY A 49 8.43 0.15 -9.60
N HIS A 50 7.64 -0.45 -8.70
CA HIS A 50 7.04 0.22 -7.54
C HIS A 50 7.29 -0.54 -6.23
N GLY A 51 8.53 -1.01 -6.05
CA GLY A 51 8.92 -1.80 -4.89
C GLY A 51 8.65 -3.29 -5.07
N THR A 52 8.51 -4.04 -3.98
CA THR A 52 8.29 -5.50 -4.03
C THR A 52 6.81 -5.91 -3.98
N ALA A 53 5.89 -4.98 -3.69
CA ALA A 53 4.49 -5.30 -3.44
C ALA A 53 3.80 -5.94 -4.66
N GLU A 54 4.12 -5.45 -5.87
CA GLU A 54 3.58 -5.93 -7.14
C GLU A 54 3.86 -7.43 -7.34
N TRP A 55 5.04 -7.88 -6.94
CA TRP A 55 5.43 -9.28 -7.05
C TRP A 55 4.54 -10.19 -6.20
N TYR A 56 4.28 -9.81 -4.95
CA TYR A 56 3.42 -10.60 -4.05
C TYR A 56 1.97 -10.64 -4.53
N MET A 57 1.44 -9.52 -5.03
CA MET A 57 0.10 -9.48 -5.61
C MET A 57 -0.06 -10.45 -6.79
N LEU A 58 0.95 -10.51 -7.67
CA LEU A 58 0.96 -11.42 -8.81
C LEU A 58 1.14 -12.87 -8.38
N GLU A 59 2.01 -13.14 -7.40
CA GLU A 59 2.24 -14.50 -6.91
C GLU A 59 1.00 -15.09 -6.24
N ASP A 60 0.28 -14.31 -5.43
CA ASP A 60 -0.99 -14.72 -4.84
C ASP A 60 -2.04 -15.03 -5.92
N PHE A 61 -2.13 -14.18 -6.95
CA PHE A 61 -3.04 -14.38 -8.07
C PHE A 61 -2.72 -15.66 -8.85
N PHE A 62 -1.45 -15.90 -9.20
CA PHE A 62 -1.06 -17.11 -9.91
C PHE A 62 -1.21 -18.36 -9.05
N THR A 63 -0.94 -18.27 -7.75
CA THR A 63 -1.16 -19.36 -6.80
C THR A 63 -2.64 -19.75 -6.76
N ALA A 64 -3.55 -18.78 -6.70
CA ALA A 64 -4.99 -19.03 -6.74
C ALA A 64 -5.40 -19.75 -8.04
N ILE A 65 -4.88 -19.33 -9.20
CA ILE A 65 -5.14 -20.01 -10.49
C ILE A 65 -4.64 -21.46 -10.47
N ARG A 66 -3.40 -21.69 -10.03
CA ARG A 66 -2.77 -23.02 -10.05
C ARG A 66 -3.44 -24.00 -9.09
N THR A 67 -3.91 -23.51 -7.95
CA THR A 67 -4.50 -24.33 -6.89
C THR A 67 -6.03 -24.41 -6.96
N GLY A 68 -6.66 -23.58 -7.79
CA GLY A 68 -8.12 -23.39 -7.78
C GLY A 68 -8.63 -22.70 -6.51
N GLY A 69 -7.77 -21.94 -5.82
CA GLY A 69 -8.08 -21.23 -4.57
C GLY A 69 -8.70 -19.85 -4.80
N SER A 70 -9.10 -19.20 -3.70
CA SER A 70 -9.57 -17.81 -3.70
C SER A 70 -8.40 -16.82 -3.63
N VAL A 71 -8.56 -15.67 -4.26
CA VAL A 71 -7.64 -14.53 -4.09
C VAL A 71 -8.06 -13.67 -2.88
N PRO A 72 -7.12 -12.96 -2.22
CA PRO A 72 -7.45 -12.05 -1.11
C PRO A 72 -8.35 -10.88 -1.52
N ILE A 73 -8.19 -10.39 -2.75
CA ILE A 73 -9.00 -9.32 -3.35
C ILE A 73 -9.79 -9.92 -4.50
N ASP A 74 -11.01 -10.36 -4.22
CA ASP A 74 -11.93 -10.88 -5.23
C ASP A 74 -12.69 -9.75 -5.96
N VAL A 75 -13.60 -10.13 -6.85
CA VAL A 75 -14.41 -9.16 -7.61
C VAL A 75 -15.27 -8.27 -6.69
N TYR A 76 -15.77 -8.80 -5.57
CA TYR A 76 -16.59 -8.03 -4.65
C TYR A 76 -15.74 -7.01 -3.90
N GLU A 77 -14.56 -7.40 -3.45
CA GLU A 77 -13.62 -6.50 -2.78
C GLU A 77 -13.12 -5.41 -3.74
N GLY A 78 -12.74 -5.76 -4.97
CA GLY A 78 -12.32 -4.80 -5.99
C GLY A 78 -13.40 -3.78 -6.38
N ILE A 79 -14.66 -4.21 -6.43
CA ILE A 79 -15.81 -3.32 -6.62
C ILE A 79 -15.92 -2.35 -5.45
N MET A 80 -15.75 -2.80 -4.21
CA MET A 80 -15.86 -1.94 -3.03
C MET A 80 -14.74 -0.89 -2.92
N TYR A 81 -13.57 -1.12 -3.53
CA TYR A 81 -12.52 -0.10 -3.66
C TYR A 81 -12.84 0.93 -4.74
N SER A 82 -13.59 0.53 -5.77
CA SER A 82 -13.87 1.37 -6.95
C SER A 82 -15.12 2.23 -6.79
N LEU A 83 -16.18 1.69 -6.19
CA LEU A 83 -17.48 2.36 -6.06
C LEU A 83 -17.43 3.71 -5.33
N PRO A 84 -16.64 3.91 -4.25
CA PRO A 84 -16.56 5.21 -3.58
C PRO A 84 -16.14 6.32 -4.53
N GLY A 85 -15.24 6.07 -5.50
CA GLY A 85 -14.84 7.06 -6.50
C GLY A 85 -15.96 7.43 -7.48
N ILE A 86 -16.79 6.45 -7.86
CA ILE A 86 -17.96 6.68 -8.71
C ILE A 86 -19.02 7.50 -7.93
N CYS A 87 -19.34 7.10 -6.70
CA CYS A 87 -20.28 7.83 -5.83
C CYS A 87 -19.77 9.24 -5.50
N ALA A 88 -18.46 9.44 -5.36
CA ALA A 88 -17.87 10.76 -5.14
C ALA A 88 -18.08 11.70 -6.34
N THR A 89 -18.04 11.15 -7.56
CA THR A 89 -18.32 11.90 -8.79
C THR A 89 -19.78 12.35 -8.83
N GLU A 90 -20.72 11.46 -8.50
CA GLU A 90 -22.15 11.80 -8.37
C GLU A 90 -22.39 12.83 -7.25
N SER A 91 -21.73 12.66 -6.10
CA SER A 91 -21.81 13.60 -4.98
C SER A 91 -21.37 15.00 -5.40
N ALA A 92 -20.22 15.11 -6.08
CA ALA A 92 -19.69 16.37 -6.58
C ALA A 92 -20.66 17.06 -7.55
N ALA A 93 -21.25 16.31 -8.48
CA ALA A 93 -22.28 16.83 -9.40
C ALA A 93 -23.53 17.35 -8.69
N ASN A 94 -23.84 16.81 -7.50
CA ASN A 94 -25.00 17.17 -6.68
C ASN A 94 -24.69 18.17 -5.55
N GLY A 95 -23.57 18.90 -5.64
CA GLY A 95 -23.19 19.91 -4.66
C GLY A 95 -22.60 19.34 -3.37
N GLY A 96 -21.93 18.19 -3.46
CA GLY A 96 -21.29 17.52 -2.33
C GLY A 96 -22.26 16.80 -1.38
N ARG A 97 -23.48 16.50 -1.83
CA ARG A 97 -24.44 15.73 -1.01
C ARG A 97 -23.97 14.28 -0.84
N PRO A 98 -24.13 13.68 0.35
CA PRO A 98 -23.79 12.27 0.54
C PRO A 98 -24.54 11.36 -0.43
N VAL A 99 -23.82 10.41 -1.03
CA VAL A 99 -24.35 9.35 -1.90
C VAL A 99 -24.10 8.01 -1.22
N ALA A 100 -25.12 7.17 -1.15
CA ALA A 100 -24.99 5.84 -0.56
C ALA A 100 -24.15 4.93 -1.47
N ILE A 101 -23.11 4.32 -0.90
CA ILE A 101 -22.28 3.35 -1.62
C ILE A 101 -23.02 2.01 -1.68
N PRO A 102 -23.28 1.44 -2.88
CA PRO A 102 -23.91 0.14 -3.01
C PRO A 102 -23.08 -0.97 -2.32
N GLN A 103 -23.75 -1.86 -1.58
CA GLN A 103 -23.10 -2.89 -0.76
C GLN A 103 -23.08 -4.26 -1.47
N TYR A 104 -22.31 -4.38 -2.57
CA TYR A 104 -22.28 -5.62 -3.37
C TYR A 104 -21.63 -6.82 -2.67
N GLN A 105 -20.80 -6.60 -1.66
CA GLN A 105 -20.20 -7.67 -0.86
C GLN A 105 -21.25 -8.53 -0.15
N LEU A 106 -22.47 -8.01 0.06
CA LEU A 106 -23.60 -8.78 0.58
C LEU A 106 -24.13 -9.85 -0.41
N GLN A 107 -23.73 -9.76 -1.67
CA GLN A 107 -24.11 -10.71 -2.73
C GLN A 107 -23.07 -11.80 -2.96
N ARG A 108 -21.99 -11.83 -2.16
CA ARG A 108 -20.95 -12.86 -2.25
C ARG A 108 -21.53 -14.23 -1.92
N LYS A 109 -21.41 -15.17 -2.85
CA LYS A 109 -21.75 -16.58 -2.60
C LYS A 109 -20.59 -17.23 -1.84
N ALA A 110 -20.93 -18.08 -0.88
CA ALA A 110 -19.99 -18.93 -0.17
C ALA A 110 -19.40 -20.00 -1.11
#